data_AF-A0A9E2CIU2-F1
#
_entry.id   AF-A0A9E2CIU2-F1
#
_cell.length_a   1.000
_cell.length_b   1.000
_cell.length_c   1.000
_cell.angle_alpha   90.00
_cell.angle_beta   90.00
_cell.angle_gamma   90.00
#
_symmetry.space_group_name_H-M   'P 1'
#
loop_
_entity.id
_entity.type
_entity.pdbx_description
1 polymer ?
#
loop_
_entity_poly.entity_id
_entity_poly.type
_entity_poly.pdbx_seq_one_letter_code
_entity_poly.pdbx_strand_id
1 'polypeptide(L)'
;MAQHECWRAGAVNLEQLEKRIAEIEAEVGGRLADIDGVDALRGYETAVLGKKGSLGSLIGSIRECPADQRGQVGQLVNQAKRRVKAKFD
;
A
#
# COMPACT_ATOMS: atom_id res chain seq x y z
N MET A 1 3.71 20.65 -11.02
CA MET A 1 2.86 19.50 -11.37
C MET A 1 3.74 18.38 -11.91
N ALA A 2 4.38 17.60 -11.03
CA ALA A 2 5.20 16.44 -11.45
C ALA A 2 5.30 15.47 -10.27
N GLN A 3 4.33 14.56 -10.14
CA GLN A 3 4.33 13.48 -9.15
C GLN A 3 4.61 12.12 -9.81
N HIS A 4 5.33 12.12 -10.94
CA HIS A 4 5.54 10.94 -11.78
C HIS A 4 7.02 10.52 -11.94
N GLU A 5 7.92 10.95 -11.04
CA GLU A 5 9.37 10.82 -11.26
C GLU A 5 10.19 10.10 -10.16
N CYS A 6 9.59 9.44 -9.16
CA CYS A 6 10.38 8.77 -8.11
C CYS A 6 10.53 7.23 -8.19
N TRP A 7 10.00 6.55 -9.21
CA TRP A 7 10.02 5.07 -9.25
C TRP A 7 11.17 4.45 -10.06
N ARG A 8 12.06 5.24 -10.67
CA ARG A 8 13.00 4.74 -11.69
C ARG A 8 14.50 4.87 -11.39
N ALA A 9 14.90 5.33 -10.22
CA ALA A 9 16.32 5.54 -9.92
C ALA A 9 16.68 5.10 -8.48
N GLY A 10 16.96 3.79 -8.32
CA GLY A 10 17.84 3.27 -7.27
C GLY A 10 17.31 3.27 -5.83
N ALA A 11 16.96 2.07 -5.34
CA ALA A 11 16.60 1.73 -3.97
C ALA A 11 15.33 2.41 -3.41
N VAL A 12 14.27 1.63 -3.28
CA VAL A 12 13.14 2.01 -2.42
C VAL A 12 13.66 1.99 -0.98
N ASN A 13 13.62 3.14 -0.32
CA ASN A 13 14.03 3.28 1.07
C ASN A 13 12.80 3.23 2.00
N LEU A 14 13.04 2.84 3.26
CA LEU A 14 12.03 2.69 4.30
C LEU A 14 11.05 3.88 4.40
N GLU A 15 11.57 5.11 4.48
CA GLU A 15 10.75 6.31 4.66
C GLU A 15 9.75 6.52 3.51
N GLN A 16 10.17 6.22 2.28
CA GLN A 16 9.33 6.35 1.09
C GLN A 16 8.17 5.34 1.12
N LEU A 17 8.44 4.12 1.57
CA LEU A 17 7.45 3.07 1.75
C LEU A 17 6.46 3.43 2.85
N GLU A 18 6.94 3.93 3.98
CA GLU A 18 6.08 4.38 5.09
C GLU A 18 5.14 5.50 4.64
N LYS A 19 5.67 6.50 3.94
CA LYS A 19 4.85 7.57 3.37
C LYS A 19 3.79 7.02 2.41
N ARG A 20 4.18 6.09 1.53
CA ARG A 20 3.26 5.48 0.56
C ARG A 20 2.17 4.65 1.24
N ILE A 21 2.52 3.93 2.30
CA ILE A 21 1.57 3.18 3.12
C ILE A 21 0.56 4.14 3.74
N ALA A 22 1.03 5.22 4.36
CA ALA A 22 0.15 6.21 5.01
C ALA A 22 -0.80 6.88 3.99
N GLU A 23 -0.30 7.21 2.80
CA GLU A 23 -1.13 7.73 1.69
C GLU A 23 -2.24 6.74 1.30
N ILE A 24 -1.92 5.45 1.16
CA ILE A 24 -2.91 4.43 0.83
C ILE A 24 -3.92 4.26 1.96
N GLU A 25 -3.48 4.24 3.22
CA GLU A 25 -4.39 4.11 4.38
C GLU A 25 -5.38 5.28 4.49
N ALA A 26 -4.93 6.50 4.17
CA ALA A 26 -5.75 7.70 4.13
C ALA A 26 -6.72 7.67 2.93
N GLU A 27 -6.25 7.31 1.74
CA GLU A 27 -7.11 7.16 0.56
C GLU A 27 -8.21 6.13 0.80
N VAL A 28 -7.84 4.97 1.36
CA VAL A 28 -8.81 3.92 1.72
C VAL A 28 -9.82 4.44 2.71
N GLY A 29 -9.39 5.11 3.77
CA GLY A 29 -10.31 5.68 4.77
C GLY A 29 -11.30 6.68 4.16
N GLY A 30 -10.82 7.55 3.26
CA GLY A 30 -11.67 8.50 2.57
C GLY A 30 -12.65 7.85 1.59
N ARG A 31 -12.18 6.91 0.77
CA ARG A 31 -13.03 6.19 -0.20
C ARG A 31 -14.05 5.29 0.48
N LEU A 32 -13.69 4.63 1.57
CA LEU A 32 -14.63 3.78 2.32
C LEU A 32 -15.85 4.55 2.81
N ALA A 33 -15.71 5.85 3.12
CA ALA A 33 -16.83 6.69 3.52
C ALA A 33 -17.80 7.02 2.36
N ASP A 34 -17.37 6.84 1.10
CA ASP A 34 -18.14 7.14 -0.12
C ASP A 34 -18.67 5.86 -0.81
N ILE A 35 -18.15 4.69 -0.41
CA ILE A 35 -18.54 3.41 -0.99
C ILE A 35 -19.80 2.88 -0.32
N ASP A 36 -20.91 2.96 -1.05
CA ASP A 36 -22.16 2.29 -0.70
C ASP A 36 -22.29 0.94 -1.42
N GLY A 37 -22.55 -0.11 -0.65
CA GLY A 37 -22.86 -1.45 -1.16
C GLY A 37 -21.70 -2.45 -1.10
N VAL A 38 -22.05 -3.69 -0.77
CA VAL A 38 -21.10 -4.79 -0.52
C VAL A 38 -20.26 -5.14 -1.75
N ASP A 39 -20.84 -5.10 -2.96
CA ASP A 39 -20.12 -5.37 -4.20
C ASP A 39 -19.06 -4.31 -4.51
N ALA A 40 -19.39 -3.03 -4.32
CA ALA A 40 -18.46 -1.92 -4.50
C ALA A 40 -17.33 -1.97 -3.47
N LEU A 41 -17.66 -2.31 -2.21
CA LEU A 41 -16.69 -2.50 -1.13
C LEU A 41 -15.68 -3.61 -1.45
N ARG A 42 -16.15 -4.80 -1.89
CA ARG A 42 -15.28 -5.93 -2.26
C ARG A 42 -14.44 -5.65 -3.51
N GLY A 43 -15.00 -4.92 -4.47
CA GLY A 43 -14.26 -4.45 -5.65
C GLY A 43 -13.11 -3.53 -5.26
N TYR A 44 -13.36 -2.59 -4.34
CA TYR A 44 -12.33 -1.69 -3.83
C TYR A 44 -11.30 -2.41 -2.95
N GLU A 45 -11.72 -3.33 -2.09
CA GLU A 45 -10.82 -4.19 -1.31
C GLU A 45 -9.83 -4.92 -2.22
N THR A 46 -10.33 -5.54 -3.29
CA THR A 46 -9.51 -6.25 -4.27
C THR A 46 -8.55 -5.31 -4.99
N ALA A 47 -8.98 -4.10 -5.34
CA ALA A 47 -8.16 -3.08 -5.99
C ALA A 47 -7.01 -2.57 -5.09
N VAL A 48 -7.20 -2.58 -3.76
CA VAL A 48 -6.21 -2.09 -2.80
C VAL A 48 -5.29 -3.21 -2.32
N LEU A 49 -5.86 -4.33 -1.85
CA LEU A 49 -5.14 -5.43 -1.20
C LEU A 49 -4.68 -6.53 -2.18
N GLY A 50 -5.28 -6.59 -3.37
CA GLY A 50 -5.00 -7.60 -4.37
C GLY A 50 -3.53 -7.61 -4.82
N LYS A 51 -3.11 -8.69 -5.49
CA LYS A 51 -1.71 -8.89 -5.91
C LYS A 51 -1.14 -7.77 -6.80
N LYS A 52 -2.01 -7.14 -7.60
CA LYS A 52 -1.71 -5.96 -8.43
C LYS A 52 -2.18 -4.64 -7.82
N GLY A 53 -2.80 -4.68 -6.64
CA GLY A 53 -3.34 -3.51 -5.98
C GLY A 53 -2.27 -2.63 -5.37
N SER A 54 -2.68 -1.49 -4.82
CA SER A 54 -1.78 -0.49 -4.25
C SER A 54 -0.86 -1.07 -3.16
N LEU A 55 -1.37 -1.89 -2.23
CA LEU A 55 -0.58 -2.55 -1.19
C LEU A 55 0.08 -3.85 -1.66
N GLY A 56 -0.51 -4.56 -2.62
CA GLY A 56 0.07 -5.79 -3.16
C GLY A 56 1.33 -5.53 -3.98
N SER A 57 1.34 -4.46 -4.76
CA SER A 57 2.50 -4.06 -5.57
C SER A 57 3.69 -3.65 -4.69
N LEU A 58 3.44 -3.05 -3.51
CA LEU A 58 4.50 -2.68 -2.56
C LEU A 58 5.27 -3.89 -2.03
N ILE A 59 4.63 -5.07 -1.91
CA ILE A 59 5.33 -6.32 -1.56
C ILE A 59 6.40 -6.67 -2.59
N GLY A 60 6.09 -6.44 -3.88
CA GLY A 60 7.04 -6.66 -4.97
C GLY A 60 8.26 -5.76 -4.89
N SER A 61 8.10 -4.54 -4.37
CA SER A 61 9.17 -3.55 -4.21
C SER A 61 10.06 -3.77 -2.97
N ILE A 62 9.65 -4.62 -2.02
CA ILE A 62 10.49 -4.97 -0.85
C ILE A 62 11.82 -5.58 -1.30
N ARG A 63 11.82 -6.37 -2.37
CA ARG A 63 13.06 -6.98 -2.91
C ARG A 63 14.06 -5.95 -3.41
N GLU A 64 13.59 -4.75 -3.75
CA GLU A 64 14.40 -3.62 -4.23
C GLU A 64 14.96 -2.79 -3.06
N CYS A 65 14.54 -3.06 -1.83
CA CYS A 65 15.10 -2.45 -0.62
C CYS A 65 16.47 -3.07 -0.26
N PRO A 66 17.36 -2.32 0.41
CA PRO A 66 18.60 -2.85 0.97
C PRO A 66 18.35 -4.00 1.95
N ALA A 67 19.22 -5.02 1.97
CA ALA A 67 19.02 -6.22 2.79
C ALA A 67 18.77 -5.93 4.28
N ASP A 68 19.46 -4.92 4.82
CA ASP A 68 19.32 -4.44 6.21
C ASP A 68 17.90 -3.90 6.52
N GLN A 69 17.23 -3.31 5.53
CA GLN A 69 15.91 -2.71 5.70
C GLN A 69 14.75 -3.64 5.29
N ARG A 70 15.02 -4.71 4.52
CA ARG A 70 13.99 -5.64 4.01
C ARG A 70 13.10 -6.23 5.10
N GLY A 71 13.69 -6.58 6.25
CA GLY A 71 12.94 -7.14 7.38
C GLY A 71 11.91 -6.14 7.93
N GLN A 72 12.34 -4.92 8.22
CA GLN A 72 11.49 -3.86 8.76
C GLN A 72 10.42 -3.43 7.75
N VAL A 73 10.81 -3.23 6.48
CA VAL A 73 9.88 -2.91 5.39
C VAL A 73 8.82 -4.00 5.23
N GLY A 74 9.22 -5.28 5.25
CA GLY A 74 8.29 -6.39 5.14
C GLY A 74 7.28 -6.44 6.29
N GLN A 75 7.72 -6.15 7.51
CA GLN A 75 6.82 -6.04 8.66
C GLN A 75 5.84 -4.88 8.50
N LEU A 76 6.31 -3.70 8.06
CA LEU A 76 5.45 -2.53 7.85
C LEU A 76 4.38 -2.77 6.79
N VAL A 77 4.76 -3.31 5.62
CA VAL A 77 3.80 -3.62 4.55
C VAL A 77 2.77 -4.65 5.01
N ASN A 78 3.21 -5.68 5.76
CA ASN A 78 2.27 -6.66 6.32
C ASN A 78 1.34 -6.05 7.38
N GLN A 79 1.84 -5.17 8.24
CA GLN A 79 1.01 -4.46 9.22
C GLN A 79 -0.02 -3.57 8.52
N ALA A 80 0.40 -2.79 7.51
CA ALA A 80 -0.48 -1.96 6.70
C ALA A 80 -1.57 -2.79 6.03
N LYS A 81 -1.22 -3.94 5.44
CA LYS A 81 -2.20 -4.88 4.88
C LYS A 81 -3.24 -5.32 5.90
N ARG A 82 -2.83 -5.64 7.13
CA ARG A 82 -3.76 -6.03 8.20
C ARG A 82 -4.66 -4.87 8.62
N ARG A 83 -4.10 -3.67 8.80
CA ARG A 83 -4.85 -2.45 9.16
C ARG A 83 -5.90 -2.12 8.11
N VAL A 84 -5.49 -2.10 6.84
CA VAL A 84 -6.38 -1.85 5.72
C VAL A 84 -7.44 -2.93 5.60
N LYS A 85 -7.07 -4.22 5.68
CA LYS A 85 -8.04 -5.32 5.67
C LYS A 85 -9.08 -5.20 6.79
N ALA A 86 -8.67 -4.80 7.98
CA ALA A 86 -9.57 -4.58 9.11
C ALA A 86 -10.56 -3.41 8.90
N LYS A 87 -10.36 -2.55 7.91
CA LYS A 87 -11.35 -1.52 7.54
C LYS A 87 -12.45 -2.04 6.59
N PHE A 88 -12.24 -3.22 5.99
CA PHE A 88 -13.19 -3.87 5.07
C PHE A 88 -14.00 -5.01 5.72
N ASP A 89 -13.60 -5.43 6.92
CA ASP A 89 -14.31 -6.41 7.77
C ASP A 89 -15.37 -5.69 8.62
#